data_AF-A0AAD9YBS7-F1
#
_entry.id   AF-A0AAD9YBS7-F1
#
_cell.length_a   1.000
_cell.length_b   1.000
_cell.length_c   1.000
_cell.angle_alpha   90.00
_cell.angle_beta   90.00
_cell.angle_gamma   90.00
#
_symmetry.space_group_name_H-M   'P 1'
#
loop_
_entity.id
_entity.type
_entity.pdbx_description
1 polymer ?
#
loop_
_entity_poly.entity_id
_entity_poly.type
_entity_poly.pdbx_seq_one_letter_code
_entity_poly.pdbx_strand_id
1 'polypeptide(L)'
;MSFDIYGGIKALSALKDHSAITDQTEAVCEAFIRHHDVGVDGTIIYLGQLIQLATLYDNVGRHPNVKDFDKIFHDKTRREIDEAHPRLVWCSFFAGTIRKKEEIKPWCHSTHIGGFDREIESNTLMKEWE
;
A
#
# COMPACT_ATOMS: atom_id res chain seq x y z
N MET A 1 12.19 13.58 -3.66
CA MET A 1 10.93 13.05 -4.18
C MET A 1 10.62 11.71 -3.52
N SER A 2 9.39 11.56 -3.03
CA SER A 2 8.86 10.37 -2.33
C SER A 2 8.73 9.15 -3.25
N PHE A 3 8.68 7.93 -2.70
CA PHE A 3 8.64 6.70 -3.51
C PHE A 3 7.31 6.57 -4.26
N ASP A 4 6.22 6.96 -3.62
CA ASP A 4 4.85 7.01 -4.12
C ASP A 4 4.74 7.92 -5.36
N ILE A 5 5.15 9.18 -5.24
CA ILE A 5 5.22 10.11 -6.38
C ILE A 5 6.12 9.59 -7.50
N TYR A 6 7.35 9.18 -7.18
CA TYR A 6 8.29 8.71 -8.21
C TYR A 6 7.82 7.41 -8.88
N GLY A 7 7.21 6.52 -8.09
CA GLY A 7 6.64 5.25 -8.55
C GLY A 7 5.49 5.48 -9.52
N GLY A 8 4.59 6.44 -9.23
CA GLY A 8 3.53 6.86 -10.15
C GLY A 8 4.08 7.37 -11.48
N ILE A 9 5.09 8.25 -11.45
CA ILE A 9 5.75 8.75 -12.67
C ILE A 9 6.39 7.61 -13.46
N LYS A 10 7.02 6.64 -12.78
CA LYS A 10 7.60 5.47 -13.43
C LYS A 10 6.56 4.55 -14.05
N ALA A 11 5.44 4.31 -13.36
CA ALA A 11 4.31 3.56 -13.90
C ALA A 11 3.72 4.26 -15.14
N LEU A 12 3.60 5.59 -15.11
CA LEU A 12 3.15 6.39 -16.24
C LEU A 12 4.03 6.18 -17.48
N SER A 13 5.36 6.31 -17.32
CA SER A 13 6.30 6.08 -18.42
C SER A 13 6.24 4.64 -18.93
N ALA A 14 6.28 3.65 -18.03
CA ALA A 14 6.29 2.24 -18.41
C ALA A 14 5.04 1.84 -19.22
N LEU A 15 3.86 2.33 -18.83
CA LEU A 15 2.61 2.05 -19.54
C LEU A 15 2.55 2.75 -20.91
N LYS A 16 3.04 4.00 -21.00
CA LYS A 16 3.16 4.70 -22.29
C LYS A 16 4.09 3.96 -23.25
N ASP A 17 5.22 3.45 -22.75
CA ASP A 17 6.17 2.67 -23.54
C ASP A 17 5.55 1.38 -24.09
N HIS A 18 4.53 0.83 -23.39
CA HIS A 18 3.75 -0.34 -23.83
C HIS A 18 2.48 0.04 -24.60
N SER A 19 2.37 1.28 -25.10
CA SER A 19 1.23 1.76 -25.87
C SER A 19 -0.12 1.64 -25.15
N ALA A 20 -0.12 1.67 -23.81
CA ALA A 20 -1.36 1.78 -23.05
C ALA A 20 -2.04 3.13 -23.34
N ILE A 21 -3.37 3.14 -23.32
CA ILE A 21 -4.13 4.38 -23.55
C ILE A 21 -3.89 5.38 -22.43
N THR A 22 -4.00 6.68 -22.75
CA THR A 22 -3.74 7.78 -21.81
C THR A 22 -4.53 7.61 -20.51
N ASP A 23 -5.84 7.42 -20.60
CA ASP A 23 -6.73 7.32 -19.42
C ASP A 23 -6.32 6.19 -18.47
N GLN A 24 -5.96 5.03 -19.01
CA GLN A 24 -5.48 3.90 -18.20
C GLN A 24 -4.14 4.23 -17.54
N THR A 25 -3.24 4.87 -18.28
CA THR A 25 -1.91 5.22 -17.81
C THR A 25 -1.98 6.27 -16.70
N GLU A 26 -2.83 7.27 -16.86
CA GLU A 26 -3.08 8.33 -15.87
C GLU A 26 -3.82 7.79 -14.64
N ALA A 27 -4.80 6.89 -14.80
CA ALA A 27 -5.49 6.26 -13.68
C ALA A 27 -4.54 5.42 -12.80
N VAL A 28 -3.61 4.68 -13.40
CA VAL A 28 -2.58 3.94 -12.65
C VAL A 28 -1.61 4.90 -11.96
N CYS A 29 -1.19 5.96 -12.64
CA CYS A 29 -0.33 6.99 -12.07
C CYS A 29 -0.98 7.64 -10.83
N GLU A 30 -2.23 8.11 -10.95
CA GLU A 30 -3.02 8.69 -9.85
C GLU A 30 -3.12 7.72 -8.67
N ALA A 31 -3.48 6.46 -8.93
CA ALA A 31 -3.63 5.46 -7.88
C ALA A 31 -2.30 5.15 -7.16
N PHE A 32 -1.18 5.11 -7.90
CA PHE A 32 0.15 4.90 -7.33
C PHE A 32 0.65 6.10 -6.54
N ILE A 33 0.37 7.32 -6.97
CA ILE A 33 0.76 8.52 -6.22
C ILE A 33 0.02 8.53 -4.88
N ARG A 34 -1.28 8.20 -4.90
CA ARG A 34 -2.17 8.37 -3.73
C ARG A 34 -2.35 7.14 -2.86
N HIS A 35 -1.70 6.01 -3.13
CA HIS A 35 -1.93 4.78 -2.35
C HIS A 35 -1.52 4.88 -0.86
N HIS A 36 -0.72 5.88 -0.49
CA HIS A 36 -0.36 6.19 0.89
C HIS A 36 -1.00 7.49 1.41
N ASP A 37 -1.93 8.10 0.66
CA ASP A 37 -2.72 9.26 1.11
C ASP A 37 -3.85 8.79 2.06
N VAL A 38 -3.47 8.22 3.19
CA VAL A 38 -4.39 7.66 4.19
C VAL A 38 -4.61 8.66 5.33
N GLY A 39 -5.80 8.68 5.92
CA GLY A 39 -6.12 9.55 7.07
C GLY A 39 -6.61 10.96 6.73
N VAL A 40 -7.00 11.21 5.47
CA VAL A 40 -7.59 12.48 5.00
C VAL A 40 -9.01 12.26 4.46
N ASP A 41 -9.87 13.26 4.63
CA ASP A 41 -11.22 13.27 4.05
C ASP A 41 -11.20 13.78 2.60
N GLY A 42 -12.08 13.26 1.75
CA GLY A 42 -12.22 13.71 0.36
C GLY A 42 -12.71 12.63 -0.60
N THR A 43 -12.35 12.76 -1.87
CA THR A 43 -12.65 11.77 -2.92
C THR A 43 -11.37 11.25 -3.57
N ILE A 44 -11.45 10.00 -4.04
CA ILE A 44 -10.39 9.31 -4.78
C ILE A 44 -11.07 8.44 -5.83
N ILE A 45 -10.36 8.16 -6.93
CA ILE A 45 -10.84 7.22 -7.95
C ILE A 45 -10.97 5.81 -7.36
N TYR A 46 -11.89 5.02 -7.89
CA TYR A 46 -12.16 3.66 -7.43
C TYR A 46 -10.89 2.79 -7.37
N LEU A 47 -10.06 2.84 -8.41
CA LEU A 47 -8.80 2.09 -8.47
C LEU A 47 -7.84 2.47 -7.32
N GLY A 48 -7.75 3.76 -7.01
CA GLY A 48 -6.92 4.27 -5.92
C GLY A 48 -7.43 3.80 -4.56
N GLN A 49 -8.74 3.87 -4.32
CA GLN A 49 -9.33 3.36 -3.07
C GLN A 49 -9.09 1.86 -2.89
N LEU A 50 -9.26 1.08 -3.96
CA LEU A 50 -9.05 -0.36 -3.91
C LEU A 50 -7.61 -0.70 -3.55
N ILE A 51 -6.64 0.01 -4.13
CA ILE A 51 -5.21 -0.15 -3.82
C ILE A 51 -4.90 0.29 -2.37
N GLN A 52 -5.47 1.40 -1.88
CA GLN A 52 -5.29 1.83 -0.48
C GLN A 52 -5.79 0.76 0.50
N LEU A 53 -6.99 0.21 0.26
CA LEU A 53 -7.56 -0.81 1.13
C LEU A 53 -6.75 -2.11 1.08
N ALA A 54 -6.36 -2.56 -0.11
CA ALA A 54 -5.57 -3.79 -0.27
C ALA A 54 -4.20 -3.66 0.41
N THR A 55 -3.50 -2.55 0.20
CA THR A 55 -2.18 -2.30 0.80
C THR A 55 -2.27 -2.16 2.33
N LEU A 56 -3.27 -1.46 2.87
CA LEU A 56 -3.49 -1.38 4.31
C LEU A 56 -3.87 -2.74 4.93
N TYR A 57 -4.69 -3.53 4.23
CA TYR A 57 -5.06 -4.88 4.68
C TYR A 57 -3.82 -5.77 4.83
N ASP A 58 -2.94 -5.74 3.83
CA ASP A 58 -1.73 -6.56 3.81
C ASP A 58 -0.66 -6.10 4.81
N ASN A 59 -0.52 -4.78 4.96
CA ASN A 59 0.54 -4.18 5.77
C ASN A 59 0.18 -4.03 7.24
N VAL A 60 -1.08 -3.69 7.56
CA VAL A 60 -1.49 -3.34 8.94
C VAL A 60 -2.66 -4.20 9.43
N GLY A 61 -3.47 -4.76 8.52
CA GLY A 61 -4.61 -5.61 8.87
C GLY A 61 -5.78 -4.89 9.54
N ARG A 62 -5.74 -3.55 9.64
CA ARG A 62 -6.78 -2.73 10.28
C ARG A 62 -7.01 -1.42 9.53
N HIS A 63 -8.21 -0.89 9.65
CA HIS A 63 -8.59 0.40 9.08
C HIS A 63 -9.38 1.22 10.12
N PRO A 64 -9.08 2.51 10.33
CA PRO A 64 -9.68 3.29 11.42
C PRO A 64 -11.20 3.43 11.32
N ASN A 65 -11.73 3.47 10.09
CA ASN A 65 -13.15 3.75 9.83
C ASN A 65 -13.94 2.57 9.27
N VAL A 66 -13.31 1.40 9.07
CA VAL A 66 -14.00 0.22 8.52
C VAL A 66 -14.06 -0.83 9.61
N LYS A 67 -15.28 -1.11 10.08
CA LYS A 67 -15.53 -2.12 11.10
C LYS A 67 -15.22 -3.51 10.55
N ASP A 68 -14.65 -4.38 11.38
CA ASP A 68 -14.32 -5.77 11.04
C ASP A 68 -13.46 -5.87 9.76
N PHE A 69 -12.54 -4.92 9.57
CA PHE A 69 -11.72 -4.83 8.36
C PHE A 69 -10.91 -6.10 8.11
N ASP A 70 -10.44 -6.76 9.16
CA ASP A 70 -9.76 -8.06 9.13
C ASP A 70 -10.60 -9.17 8.48
N LYS A 71 -11.94 -9.05 8.54
CA LYS A 71 -12.92 -10.03 8.04
C LYS A 71 -13.57 -9.61 6.73
N ILE A 72 -13.08 -8.56 6.07
CA ILE A 72 -13.61 -8.12 4.77
C ILE A 72 -13.42 -9.20 3.68
N PHE A 73 -12.41 -10.06 3.84
CA PHE A 73 -12.21 -11.27 3.06
C PHE A 73 -12.48 -12.51 3.88
N HIS A 74 -12.99 -13.55 3.23
CA HIS A 74 -13.18 -14.85 3.86
C HIS A 74 -11.81 -15.50 4.17
N ASP A 75 -11.68 -16.13 5.35
CA ASP A 75 -10.40 -16.70 5.82
C ASP A 75 -9.77 -17.66 4.80
N LYS A 76 -10.59 -18.47 4.14
CA LYS A 76 -10.15 -19.36 3.05
C LYS A 76 -9.43 -18.60 1.92
N THR A 77 -9.97 -17.45 1.51
CA THR A 77 -9.40 -16.65 0.43
C THR A 77 -8.08 -16.03 0.86
N ARG A 78 -8.00 -15.48 2.08
CA ARG A 78 -6.73 -14.97 2.63
C ARG A 78 -5.66 -16.06 2.65
N ARG A 79 -5.98 -17.21 3.25
CA ARG A 79 -5.07 -18.36 3.32
C ARG A 79 -4.58 -18.81 1.95
N GLU A 80 -5.48 -18.98 0.98
CA GLU A 80 -5.09 -19.43 -0.37
C GLU A 80 -4.19 -18.42 -1.09
N ILE A 81 -4.36 -17.12 -0.85
CA ILE A 81 -3.50 -16.07 -1.40
C ILE A 81 -2.12 -16.12 -0.76
N ASP A 82 -2.02 -16.14 0.57
CA ASP A 82 -0.73 -16.16 1.28
C ASP A 82 0.03 -17.50 1.09
N GLU A 83 -0.67 -18.62 0.87
CA GLU A 83 -0.06 -19.90 0.49
C GLU A 83 0.50 -19.86 -0.94
N ALA A 84 -0.22 -19.22 -1.88
CA ALA A 84 0.22 -19.09 -3.27
C ALA A 84 1.32 -18.03 -3.44
N HIS A 85 1.34 -17.02 -2.57
CA HIS A 85 2.27 -15.90 -2.59
C HIS A 85 2.88 -15.69 -1.20
N PRO A 86 3.87 -16.52 -0.81
CA PRO A 86 4.47 -16.45 0.52
C PRO A 86 5.00 -15.06 0.86
N ARG A 87 4.77 -14.60 2.09
CA ARG A 87 5.08 -13.24 2.53
C ARG A 87 6.58 -12.99 2.71
N LEU A 88 7.34 -14.02 3.09
CA LEU A 88 8.79 -13.93 3.28
C LEU A 88 9.19 -12.81 4.25
N VAL A 89 8.70 -12.86 5.50
CA VAL A 89 8.88 -11.84 6.54
C VAL A 89 8.54 -10.41 6.09
N TRP A 90 7.46 -10.29 5.33
CA TRP A 90 7.01 -9.05 4.68
C TRP A 90 6.91 -7.88 5.65
N CYS A 91 6.28 -8.05 6.81
CA CYS A 91 6.06 -6.94 7.73
C CYS A 91 7.39 -6.34 8.21
N SER A 92 8.37 -7.18 8.55
CA SER A 92 9.70 -6.72 8.97
C SER A 92 10.44 -6.04 7.82
N PHE A 93 10.40 -6.62 6.62
CA PHE A 93 11.03 -6.06 5.44
C PHE A 93 10.45 -4.68 5.06
N PHE A 94 9.12 -4.57 5.03
CA PHE A 94 8.46 -3.34 4.61
C PHE A 94 8.61 -2.24 5.66
N ALA A 95 8.49 -2.55 6.96
CA ALA A 95 8.80 -1.62 8.04
C ALA A 95 10.25 -1.10 7.95
N GLY A 96 11.21 -1.98 7.65
CA GLY A 96 12.60 -1.60 7.37
C GLY A 96 12.74 -0.66 6.17
N THR A 97 11.95 -0.87 5.11
CA THR A 97 11.92 -0.02 3.92
C THR A 97 11.37 1.37 4.23
N ILE A 98 10.31 1.47 5.05
CA ILE A 98 9.75 2.75 5.52
C ILE A 98 10.80 3.51 6.35
N ARG A 99 11.40 2.88 7.36
CA ARG A 99 12.45 3.49 8.18
C ARG A 99 13.62 4.02 7.34
N LYS A 100 14.11 3.21 6.41
CA LYS A 100 15.19 3.61 5.50
C LYS A 100 14.80 4.79 4.59
N LYS A 101 13.55 4.82 4.11
CA LYS A 101 13.05 5.95 3.32
C LYS A 101 13.03 7.23 4.16
N GLU A 102 12.52 7.17 5.38
CA GLU A 102 12.42 8.31 6.27
C GLU A 102 13.81 8.81 6.70
N GLU A 103 14.78 7.90 6.88
CA GLU A 103 16.18 8.24 7.15
C GLU A 103 16.83 8.99 5.98
N ILE A 104 16.71 8.45 4.75
CA ILE A 104 17.36 9.03 3.56
C ILE A 104 16.62 10.29 3.07
N LYS A 105 15.30 10.35 3.30
CA LYS A 105 14.41 11.41 2.81
C LYS A 105 13.44 11.83 3.93
N PRO A 106 13.92 12.54 4.96
CA PRO A 106 13.06 12.96 6.09
C PRO A 106 11.91 13.90 5.69
N TRP A 107 11.99 14.50 4.50
CA TRP A 107 10.92 15.31 3.89
C TRP A 107 9.97 14.51 2.98
N CYS A 108 10.03 13.18 2.98
CA CYS A 108 9.19 12.36 2.11
C CYS A 108 7.75 12.27 2.62
N HIS A 109 6.82 11.96 1.71
CA HIS A 109 5.39 11.86 1.99
C HIS A 109 5.05 10.83 3.08
N SER A 110 5.84 9.74 3.20
CA SER A 110 5.60 8.69 4.21
C SER A 110 5.59 9.22 5.64
N THR A 111 6.33 10.30 5.95
CA THR A 111 6.40 10.84 7.31
C THR A 111 5.08 11.46 7.77
N HIS A 112 4.11 11.66 6.87
CA HIS A 112 2.74 12.06 7.24
C HIS A 112 2.03 10.98 8.07
N ILE A 113 2.31 9.70 7.79
CA ILE A 113 1.74 8.55 8.51
C ILE A 113 2.63 8.27 9.73
N GLY A 114 2.43 9.01 10.81
CA GLY A 114 3.26 8.89 12.01
C GLY A 114 3.27 7.47 12.58
N GLY A 115 4.48 6.89 12.74
CA GLY A 115 4.66 5.56 13.35
C GLY A 115 4.25 4.37 12.47
N PHE A 116 4.16 4.56 11.15
CA PHE A 116 3.68 3.54 10.23
C PHE A 116 4.49 2.24 10.25
N ASP A 117 5.81 2.31 10.46
CA ASP A 117 6.67 1.14 10.57
C ASP A 117 6.27 0.24 11.76
N ARG A 118 5.94 0.84 12.90
CA ARG A 118 5.48 0.11 14.10
C ARG A 118 4.11 -0.49 13.90
N GLU A 119 3.24 0.23 13.19
CA GLU A 119 1.92 -0.26 12.80
C GLU A 119 2.03 -1.54 11.96
N ILE A 120 2.93 -1.53 10.96
CA ILE A 120 3.21 -2.70 10.12
C ILE A 120 3.73 -3.87 10.97
N GLU A 121 4.71 -3.62 11.85
CA GLU A 121 5.26 -4.68 12.72
C GLU A 121 4.25 -5.23 13.74
N SER A 122 3.19 -4.48 14.03
CA SER A 122 2.11 -4.89 14.92
C SER A 122 0.99 -5.65 14.23
N ASN A 123 1.08 -5.90 12.91
CA ASN A 123 0.05 -6.58 12.13
C ASN A 123 -0.17 -8.03 12.64
N THR A 124 -1.27 -8.23 13.35
CA THR A 124 -1.65 -9.56 13.87
C THR A 124 -2.40 -10.41 12.86
N LEU A 125 -2.99 -9.79 11.83
CA LEU A 125 -3.81 -10.47 10.84
C LEU A 125 -3.00 -11.42 9.97
N MET A 126 -1.79 -10.99 9.59
CA MET A 126 -0.92 -11.74 8.67
C MET A 126 0.14 -12.59 9.38
N LYS A 127 0.15 -12.59 10.71
CA LYS A 127 1.22 -13.16 11.54
C LYS A 127 1.47 -14.65 11.31
N GLU A 128 0.45 -15.41 10.92
CA GLU A 128 0.59 -16.85 10.65
C GLU A 128 1.35 -17.17 9.36
N TRP A 129 1.53 -16.19 8.46
CA TRP A 129 2.21 -16.33 7.17
C TRP A 129 3.54 -15.59 7.07
N GLU A 130 4.02 -14.97 8.16
CA GLU A 130 5.31 -14.25 8.20
C GLU A 130 6.54 -15.16 8.10
#